data_AF-A0A4R0Z480-F1
#
_entry.id   AF-A0A4R0Z480-F1
#
_cell.length_a   1.000
_cell.length_b   1.000
_cell.length_c   1.000
_cell.angle_alpha   90.00
_cell.angle_beta   90.00
_cell.angle_gamma   90.00
#
_symmetry.space_group_name_H-M   'P 1'
#
loop_
_entity.id
_entity.type
_entity.pdbx_description
1 polymer ?
#
loop_
_entity_poly.entity_id
_entity_poly.type
_entity_poly.pdbx_seq_one_letter_code
_entity_poly.pdbx_strand_id
1 'polypeptide(L)'
;MKWWWMSGLIVAIALFYVNDRWYGQAATFWVPISWMVSILILVRITYPKRKWWSGFVAIFLVGASIVLSIPTYSVAAAEQELFTTYGNVTYTESVRTSGDEWNPFIPSVAYVFKTETGQSILFIPDSGKTFEI
;
A
#
# COMPACT_ATOMS: atom_id res chain seq x y z
N MET A 1 -8.81 24.60 -12.30
CA MET A 1 -8.58 23.71 -11.13
C MET A 1 -7.40 24.26 -10.33
N LYS A 2 -7.51 24.46 -9.01
CA LYS A 2 -6.38 25.03 -8.22
C LYS A 2 -5.20 24.03 -8.23
N TRP A 3 -3.97 24.51 -8.37
CA TRP A 3 -2.74 23.69 -8.56
C TRP A 3 -2.55 22.58 -7.51
N TRP A 4 -2.96 22.84 -6.26
CA TRP A 4 -2.91 21.91 -5.13
C TRP A 4 -3.81 20.68 -5.28
N TRP A 5 -4.90 20.79 -6.06
CA TRP A 5 -5.75 19.64 -6.39
C TRP A 5 -5.13 18.78 -7.50
N MET A 6 -4.43 19.40 -8.45
CA MET A 6 -3.69 18.66 -9.46
C MET A 6 -2.53 17.89 -8.84
N SER A 7 -1.77 18.48 -7.91
CA SER A 7 -0.70 17.77 -7.20
C SER A 7 -1.23 16.59 -6.39
N GLY A 8 -2.34 16.76 -5.67
CA GLY A 8 -2.96 15.66 -4.93
C GLY A 8 -3.43 14.52 -5.84
N LEU A 9 -4.00 14.85 -6.99
CA LEU A 9 -4.43 13.85 -7.98
C LEU A 9 -3.24 13.09 -8.59
N ILE A 10 -2.14 13.78 -8.92
CA ILE A 10 -0.92 13.15 -9.41
C ILE A 10 -0.35 12.18 -8.37
N VAL A 11 -0.30 12.58 -7.10
CA VAL A 11 0.19 11.72 -6.01
C VAL A 11 -0.71 10.49 -5.83
N ALA A 12 -2.03 10.67 -5.86
CA ALA A 12 -2.97 9.54 -5.75
C ALA A 12 -2.79 8.54 -6.90
N ILE A 13 -2.68 9.03 -8.15
CA ILE A 13 -2.44 8.17 -9.32
C ILE A 13 -1.10 7.43 -9.19
N ALA A 14 -0.04 8.11 -8.74
CA ALA A 14 1.26 7.48 -8.53
C ALA A 14 1.19 6.37 -7.47
N LEU A 15 0.48 6.59 -6.36
CA LEU A 15 0.27 5.58 -5.33
C LEU A 15 -0.50 4.37 -5.87
N PHE A 16 -1.59 4.58 -6.63
CA PHE A 16 -2.31 3.48 -7.25
C PHE A 16 -1.45 2.68 -8.22
N TYR A 17 -0.66 3.37 -9.05
CA TYR A 17 0.24 2.73 -10.00
C TYR A 17 1.31 1.88 -9.29
N VAL A 18 1.91 2.41 -8.22
CA VAL A 18 2.89 1.67 -7.41
C VAL A 18 2.25 0.45 -6.73
N ASN A 19 1.03 0.60 -6.21
CA ASN A 19 0.32 -0.49 -5.56
C ASN A 19 0.07 -1.66 -6.51
N ASP A 20 -0.42 -1.35 -7.71
CA ASP A 20 -0.71 -2.34 -8.73
C ASP A 20 0.57 -2.99 -9.25
N ARG A 21 1.58 -2.17 -9.59
CA ARG A 21 2.77 -2.65 -10.28
C ARG A 21 3.74 -3.41 -9.40
N TRP A 22 3.88 -3.04 -8.13
CA TRP A 22 4.91 -3.57 -7.22
C TRP A 22 4.36 -4.35 -6.03
N TYR A 23 3.13 -4.06 -5.61
CA TYR A 23 2.55 -4.62 -4.39
C TYR A 23 1.31 -5.47 -4.64
N GLY A 24 0.94 -5.76 -5.89
CA GLY A 24 -0.20 -6.63 -6.20
C GLY A 24 -1.49 -6.20 -5.49
N GLN A 25 -1.70 -4.89 -5.32
CA GLN A 25 -2.82 -4.30 -4.58
C GLN A 25 -2.83 -4.53 -3.05
N ALA A 26 -1.75 -5.03 -2.46
CA ALA A 26 -1.64 -5.24 -1.02
C ALA A 26 -1.37 -3.96 -0.21
N ALA A 27 -0.81 -2.90 -0.81
CA ALA A 27 -0.55 -1.67 -0.09
C ALA A 27 -1.85 -0.89 0.19
N THR A 28 -2.00 -0.40 1.43
CA THR A 28 -3.27 0.18 1.92
C THR A 28 -3.37 1.68 1.62
N PHE A 29 -2.96 2.11 0.41
CA PHE A 29 -2.85 3.53 0.06
C PHE A 29 -4.18 4.31 0.06
N TRP A 30 -5.31 3.63 0.16
CA TRP A 30 -6.61 4.29 0.35
C TRP A 30 -6.63 5.20 1.58
N VAL A 31 -5.88 4.87 2.62
CA VAL A 31 -5.80 5.65 3.86
C VAL A 31 -5.02 6.96 3.68
N PRO A 32 -3.76 6.96 3.19
CA PRO A 32 -3.04 8.20 2.89
C PRO A 32 -3.79 9.07 1.87
N ILE A 33 -4.46 8.46 0.88
CA ILE A 33 -5.27 9.20 -0.09
C ILE A 33 -6.47 9.88 0.58
N SER A 34 -7.21 9.16 1.44
CA SER A 34 -8.34 9.71 2.19
C SER A 34 -7.93 10.85 3.12
N TRP A 35 -6.80 10.70 3.80
CA TRP A 35 -6.21 11.76 4.63
C TRP A 35 -5.79 12.96 3.81
N MET A 36 -5.12 12.76 2.67
CA MET A 36 -4.74 13.83 1.75
C MET A 36 -5.96 14.62 1.27
N VAL A 37 -7.05 13.95 0.87
CA VAL A 37 -8.29 14.61 0.44
C VAL A 37 -8.93 15.39 1.59
N SER A 38 -8.98 14.79 2.79
CA SER A 38 -9.53 15.43 3.99
C SER A 38 -8.75 16.71 4.33
N ILE A 39 -7.42 16.66 4.24
CA ILE A 39 -6.57 17.82 4.48
C ILE A 39 -6.77 18.89 3.40
N LEU A 40 -6.88 18.53 2.12
CA LEU A 40 -7.16 19.48 1.04
C LEU A 40 -8.50 20.21 1.24
N ILE A 41 -9.54 19.50 1.73
CA ILE A 41 -10.84 20.09 2.08
C ILE A 41 -10.69 21.01 3.31
N LEU A 42 -10.02 20.54 4.37
CA LEU A 42 -9.82 21.31 5.59
C LEU A 42 -9.05 22.61 5.31
N VAL A 43 -8.00 22.51 4.50
CA VAL A 43 -7.24 23.65 4.01
C VAL A 43 -8.16 24.63 3.27
N ARG A 44 -9.03 24.16 2.37
CA ARG A 44 -10.00 25.01 1.67
C ARG A 44 -10.96 25.76 2.61
N ILE A 45 -11.40 25.14 3.70
CA ILE A 45 -12.39 25.72 4.63
C ILE A 45 -11.74 26.67 5.65
N THR A 46 -10.52 26.38 6.10
CA THR A 46 -9.92 27.00 7.31
C THR A 46 -8.90 28.11 7.01
N TYR A 47 -8.77 28.55 5.76
CA TYR A 47 -7.89 29.67 5.37
C TYR A 47 -8.36 30.98 6.02
N PRO A 48 -7.77 31.43 7.16
CA PRO A 48 -6.96 32.64 7.01
C PRO A 48 -5.66 32.77 7.82
N LYS A 49 -5.37 32.06 8.93
CA LYS A 49 -4.39 32.61 9.92
C LYS A 49 -3.02 31.96 10.11
N ARG A 50 -2.75 30.70 9.73
CA ARG A 50 -1.43 30.06 10.02
C ARG A 50 -0.97 29.08 8.94
N LYS A 51 -0.54 29.63 7.79
CA LYS A 51 -0.37 28.91 6.52
C LYS A 51 0.77 27.89 6.48
N TRP A 52 1.88 28.15 7.17
CA TRP A 52 3.10 27.33 7.03
C TRP A 52 3.08 26.09 7.93
N TRP A 53 2.66 26.24 9.18
CA TRP A 53 2.63 25.12 10.13
C TRP A 53 1.60 24.05 9.74
N SER A 54 0.41 24.47 9.29
CA SER A 54 -0.63 23.53 8.85
C SER A 54 -0.23 22.77 7.59
N GLY A 55 0.44 23.43 6.64
CA GLY A 55 0.95 22.79 5.43
C GLY A 55 2.07 21.78 5.73
N PHE A 56 2.96 22.12 6.65
CA PHE A 56 4.02 21.21 7.09
C PHE A 56 3.45 19.96 7.78
N VAL A 57 2.55 20.14 8.75
CA VAL A 57 1.90 19.02 9.45
C VAL A 57 1.10 18.14 8.48
N ALA A 58 0.43 18.74 7.51
CA ALA A 58 -0.28 18.01 6.46
C ALA A 58 0.63 17.09 5.64
N ILE A 59 1.74 17.63 5.13
CA ILE A 59 2.71 16.88 4.34
C ILE A 59 3.31 15.76 5.19
N PHE A 60 3.64 16.06 6.46
CA PHE A 60 4.19 15.09 7.38
C PHE A 60 3.21 13.93 7.66
N LEU A 61 1.93 14.22 7.93
CA LEU A 61 0.92 13.20 8.18
C LEU A 61 0.66 12.33 6.95
N VAL A 62 0.54 12.94 5.76
CA VAL A 62 0.38 12.18 4.51
C VAL A 62 1.62 11.32 4.26
N GLY A 63 2.83 11.86 4.41
CA GLY A 63 4.07 11.11 4.26
C GLY A 63 4.17 9.93 5.23
N ALA A 64 3.88 10.15 6.52
CA ALA A 64 3.87 9.10 7.53
C ALA A 64 2.84 8.00 7.20
N SER A 65 1.63 8.40 6.79
CA SER A 65 0.59 7.43 6.40
C SER A 65 0.95 6.62 5.16
N ILE A 66 1.70 7.19 4.20
CA ILE A 66 2.22 6.44 3.04
C ILE A 66 3.20 5.37 3.51
N VAL A 67 4.17 5.73 4.37
CA VAL A 67 5.17 4.79 4.89
C VAL A 67 4.51 3.64 5.65
N LEU A 68 3.52 3.95 6.48
CA LEU A 68 2.78 2.94 7.25
C LEU A 68 1.88 2.05 6.39
N SER A 69 1.51 2.48 5.17
CA SER A 69 0.64 1.71 4.28
C SER A 69 1.39 0.78 3.33
N ILE A 70 2.73 0.81 3.35
CA ILE A 70 3.57 -0.04 2.51
C ILE A 70 3.84 -1.34 3.27
N PRO A 71 3.51 -2.51 2.68
CA PRO A 71 3.87 -3.79 3.28
C PRO A 71 5.39 -3.98 3.26
N THR A 72 5.90 -4.74 4.23
CA THR A 72 7.32 -5.10 4.33
C THR A 72 7.86 -5.72 3.04
N TYR A 73 7.06 -6.56 2.37
CA TYR A 73 7.45 -7.27 1.15
C TYR A 73 6.64 -6.82 -0.07
N SER A 74 7.36 -6.40 -1.11
CA SER A 74 6.82 -6.30 -2.47
C SER A 74 6.65 -7.69 -3.07
N VAL A 75 5.91 -7.79 -4.18
CA VAL A 75 5.73 -9.06 -4.91
C VAL A 75 7.09 -9.65 -5.31
N ALA A 76 8.00 -8.81 -5.82
CA ALA A 76 9.35 -9.24 -6.22
C ALA A 76 10.22 -9.67 -5.03
N ALA A 77 10.10 -8.99 -3.88
CA ALA A 77 10.82 -9.37 -2.67
C ALA A 77 10.33 -10.73 -2.14
N ALA A 78 9.01 -10.95 -2.15
CA ALA A 78 8.41 -12.22 -1.77
C ALA A 78 8.79 -13.36 -2.72
N GLU A 79 8.85 -13.09 -4.03
CA GLU A 79 9.31 -14.05 -5.04
C GLU A 79 10.77 -14.48 -4.78
N GLN A 80 11.64 -13.51 -4.47
CA GLN A 80 13.04 -13.78 -4.15
C GLN A 80 13.20 -14.59 -2.86
N GLU A 81 12.39 -14.30 -1.83
CA GLU A 81 12.40 -15.06 -0.58
C GLU A 81 11.95 -16.51 -0.81
N LEU A 82 10.84 -16.69 -1.53
CA LEU A 82 10.31 -18.01 -1.88
C LEU A 82 11.27 -18.79 -2.80
N PHE A 83 12.01 -18.12 -3.68
CA PHE A 83 12.97 -18.75 -4.57
C PHE A 83 14.03 -19.57 -3.82
N THR A 84 14.45 -19.09 -2.65
CA THR A 84 15.45 -19.80 -1.84
C THR A 84 14.93 -21.10 -1.24
N THR A 85 13.62 -21.22 -1.04
CA THR A 85 12.99 -22.36 -0.35
C THR A 85 12.33 -23.34 -1.31
N TYR A 86 11.60 -22.82 -2.31
CA TYR A 86 10.77 -23.61 -3.22
C TYR A 86 11.28 -23.64 -4.67
N GLY A 87 12.37 -22.92 -4.96
CA GLY A 87 12.85 -22.73 -6.33
C GLY A 87 11.97 -21.77 -7.12
N ASN A 88 11.93 -21.92 -8.44
CA ASN A 88 11.23 -20.98 -9.30
C ASN A 88 9.73 -20.93 -8.98
N VAL A 89 9.25 -19.76 -8.59
CA VAL A 89 7.85 -19.48 -8.24
C VAL A 89 7.34 -18.33 -9.09
N THR A 90 6.08 -18.39 -9.52
CA THR A 90 5.47 -17.34 -10.33
C THR A 90 4.30 -16.72 -9.58
N TYR A 91 4.32 -15.40 -9.43
CA TYR A 91 3.18 -14.66 -8.90
C TYR A 91 1.95 -14.88 -9.79
N THR A 92 0.83 -15.25 -9.18
CA THR A 92 -0.43 -15.49 -9.88
C THR A 92 -1.42 -14.38 -9.60
N GLU A 93 -1.80 -14.21 -8.33
CA GLU A 93 -2.81 -13.26 -7.92
C GLU A 93 -2.64 -12.87 -6.46
N SER A 94 -3.45 -11.91 -6.02
CA SER A 94 -3.49 -11.48 -4.63
C SER A 94 -4.87 -11.77 -4.06
N VAL A 95 -4.92 -12.49 -2.93
CA VAL A 95 -6.16 -12.99 -2.32
C VAL A 95 -6.38 -12.33 -0.97
N ARG A 96 -7.62 -11.98 -0.68
CA ARG A 96 -7.98 -11.32 0.57
C ARG A 96 -7.78 -12.27 1.76
N THR A 97 -7.05 -11.81 2.78
CA THR A 97 -6.92 -12.54 4.04
C THR A 97 -8.10 -12.21 4.95
N SER A 98 -8.69 -13.23 5.57
CA SER A 98 -9.71 -13.05 6.62
C SER A 98 -9.02 -12.80 7.96
N GLY A 99 -8.59 -11.57 8.20
CA GLY A 99 -8.16 -11.12 9.52
C GLY A 99 -9.36 -10.54 10.28
N ASP A 100 -9.60 -11.01 11.50
CA ASP A 100 -10.66 -10.47 12.38
C ASP A 100 -10.32 -9.08 12.95
N GLU A 101 -9.05 -8.65 12.84
CA GLU A 101 -8.56 -7.40 13.43
C GLU A 101 -8.55 -6.27 12.38
N TRP A 102 -9.36 -5.24 12.61
CA TRP A 102 -9.41 -4.07 11.75
C TRP A 102 -8.18 -3.18 11.98
N ASN A 103 -7.24 -3.19 11.03
CA ASN A 103 -6.13 -2.24 10.99
C ASN A 103 -6.07 -1.57 9.61
N PRO A 104 -6.21 -0.23 9.52
CA PRO A 104 -6.21 0.49 8.24
C PRO A 104 -4.84 0.54 7.55
N PHE A 105 -3.76 0.12 8.21
CA PHE A 105 -2.41 0.14 7.66
C PHE A 105 -1.91 -1.25 7.28
N ILE A 106 -2.48 -2.31 7.85
CA ILE A 106 -2.07 -3.69 7.56
C ILE A 106 -2.77 -4.17 6.28
N PRO A 107 -2.01 -4.76 5.34
CA PRO A 107 -2.57 -5.42 4.16
C PRO A 107 -3.57 -6.51 4.54
N SER A 108 -4.80 -6.43 4.04
CA SER A 108 -5.78 -7.53 4.13
C SER A 108 -5.66 -8.49 2.95
N VAL A 109 -4.46 -8.64 2.40
CA VAL A 109 -4.20 -9.35 1.14
C VAL A 109 -2.92 -10.16 1.29
N ALA A 110 -2.91 -11.37 0.77
CA ALA A 110 -1.75 -12.23 0.63
C ALA A 110 -1.44 -12.45 -0.85
N TYR A 111 -0.16 -12.65 -1.17
CA TYR A 111 0.27 -13.00 -2.51
C TYR A 111 0.14 -14.50 -2.72
N VAL A 112 -0.40 -14.91 -3.86
CA VAL A 112 -0.42 -16.31 -4.28
C VAL A 112 0.64 -16.52 -5.34
N PHE A 113 1.55 -17.43 -5.03
CA PHE A 113 2.60 -17.90 -5.93
C PHE A 113 2.31 -19.34 -6.35
N LYS A 114 2.78 -19.73 -7.52
CA LYS A 114 2.72 -21.09 -8.01
C LYS A 114 4.12 -21.60 -8.31
N THR A 115 4.46 -22.79 -7.81
CA THR A 115 5.72 -23.47 -8.11
C THR A 115 5.66 -24.13 -9.48
N GLU A 116 6.82 -24.49 -10.04
CA GLU A 116 6.89 -25.33 -11.25
C GLU A 116 6.22 -26.70 -11.08
N THR A 117 6.19 -27.22 -9.84
CA THR A 117 5.50 -28.47 -9.49
C THR A 117 3.98 -28.32 -9.41
N GLY A 118 3.46 -27.09 -9.58
CA GLY A 118 2.04 -26.78 -9.60
C GLY A 118 1.40 -26.55 -8.22
N GLN A 119 2.20 -26.53 -7.15
CA GLN A 119 1.75 -26.21 -5.80
C GLN A 119 1.52 -24.71 -5.65
N SER A 120 0.50 -24.33 -4.89
CA SER A 120 0.18 -22.94 -4.61
C SER A 120 0.70 -22.55 -3.22
N ILE A 121 1.38 -21.41 -3.15
CA ILE A 121 1.97 -20.89 -1.92
C ILE A 121 1.38 -19.51 -1.67
N LEU A 122 0.85 -19.34 -0.47
CA LEU A 122 0.29 -18.10 0.01
C LEU A 122 1.32 -17.40 0.90
N PHE A 123 1.68 -16.17 0.54
CA PHE A 123 2.69 -15.36 1.22
C PHE A 123 2.05 -14.10 1.81
N ILE A 124 2.23 -13.88 3.11
CA ILE A 124 1.71 -12.70 3.81
C ILE A 124 2.73 -11.55 3.69
N PRO A 125 2.42 -10.47 2.96
CA PRO A 125 3.37 -9.41 2.62
C PRO A 125 3.82 -8.56 3.81
N ASP A 126 3.09 -8.59 4.92
CA ASP A 126 3.43 -7.84 6.13
C ASP A 126 4.39 -8.61 7.04
N SER A 127 4.21 -9.94 7.13
CA SER A 127 4.90 -10.80 8.10
C SER A 127 5.94 -11.75 7.50
N GLY A 128 5.95 -11.93 6.17
CA GLY A 128 6.79 -12.92 5.51
C GLY A 128 6.34 -14.37 5.71
N LYS A 129 5.20 -14.60 6.39
CA LYS A 129 4.69 -15.96 6.62
C LYS A 129 4.22 -16.60 5.32
N THR A 130 4.58 -17.86 5.15
CA THR A 130 4.21 -18.69 4.00
C THR A 130 3.27 -19.82 4.43
N PHE A 131 2.33 -20.16 3.56
CA PHE A 131 1.40 -21.27 3.73
C PHE A 131 1.26 -22.03 2.42
N GLU A 132 1.33 -23.35 2.46
CA GLU A 132 1.05 -24.21 1.31
C GLU A 132 -0.45 -24.49 1.23
N ILE A 133 -1.04 -24.35 0.04
CA ILE A 133 -2.48 -24.52 -0.21
C ILE A 133 -2.74 -25.44 -1.41
#